data_AF-A0A3D0NSR3-F1
#
_entry.id   AF-A0A3D0NSR3-F1
#
_cell.length_a   1.000
_cell.length_b   1.000
_cell.length_c   1.000
_cell.angle_alpha   90.00
_cell.angle_beta   90.00
_cell.angle_gamma   90.00
#
_symmetry.space_group_name_H-M   'P 1'
#
loop_
_entity.id
_entity.type
_entity.pdbx_description
1 polymer ?
#
loop_
_entity_poly.entity_id
_entity_poly.type
_entity_poly.pdbx_seq_one_letter_code
_entity_poly.pdbx_strand_id
1 'polypeptide(L)' 'RCQRFDFHRIPPEDIADRLTYVCEQEGCTIDRDAALLIAGIADGAMRDSLSLLDQVMGQGEHITQEQVRRTAG' A
#
# COMPACT_ATOMS: atom_id res chain seq x y z
N ARG A 1 -14.36 -8.43 30.13
CA ARG A 1 -12.89 -8.38 29.96
C ARG A 1 -12.62 -8.02 28.51
N CYS A 2 -11.93 -6.90 28.23
CA CYS A 2 -11.58 -6.55 26.85
C CYS A 2 -10.21 -7.15 26.49
N GLN A 3 -10.07 -7.61 25.26
CA GLN A 3 -8.80 -8.08 24.71
C GLN A 3 -8.01 -6.87 24.21
N ARG A 4 -6.81 -6.68 24.75
CA ARG A 4 -5.88 -5.65 24.26
C ARG A 4 -5.00 -6.28 23.20
N PHE A 5 -5.03 -5.72 22.00
CA PHE A 5 -4.11 -6.07 20.92
C PHE A 5 -3.11 -4.93 20.78
N ASP A 6 -1.84 -5.27 20.96
CA ASP A 6 -0.72 -4.36 20.72
C ASP A 6 -0.24 -4.61 19.28
N PHE A 7 -0.57 -3.69 18.37
CA PHE A 7 -0.11 -3.76 16.98
C PHE A 7 1.27 -3.11 16.86
N HIS A 8 2.19 -3.81 16.19
CA HIS A 8 3.52 -3.30 15.89
C HIS A 8 3.53 -2.70 14.48
N ARG A 9 4.45 -1.76 14.24
CA ARG A 9 4.69 -1.23 12.89
C ARG A 9 5.18 -2.36 12.00
N ILE A 10 4.57 -2.48 10.82
CA ILE A 10 4.97 -3.46 9.83
C ILE A 10 6.14 -2.88 9.04
N PRO A 11 7.21 -3.66 8.78
CA PRO A 11 8.31 -3.24 7.92
C PRO A 11 7.81 -2.76 6.55
N PRO A 12 8.41 -1.71 5.96
CA PRO A 12 8.00 -1.20 4.66
C PRO A 12 8.10 -2.24 3.53
N GLU A 13 9.09 -3.14 3.62
CA GLU A 13 9.26 -4.25 2.68
C GLU A 13 8.09 -5.24 2.71
N ASP A 14 7.64 -5.65 3.90
CA ASP A 14 6.49 -6.54 4.08
C ASP A 14 5.20 -5.90 3.58
N ILE A 15 5.03 -4.59 3.79
CA ILE A 15 3.90 -3.85 3.22
C ILE A 15 3.99 -3.87 1.70
N ALA A 16 5.14 -3.54 1.12
CA ALA A 16 5.30 -3.50 -0.33
C ALA A 16 5.00 -4.87 -0.97
N ASP A 17 5.53 -5.96 -0.41
CA ASP A 17 5.23 -7.32 -0.87
C ASP A 17 3.73 -7.65 -0.77
N ARG A 18 3.08 -7.21 0.31
CA ARG A 18 1.64 -7.39 0.47
C ARG A 18 0.82 -6.60 -0.55
N LEU A 19 1.22 -5.36 -0.86
CA LEU A 19 0.55 -4.53 -1.86
C LEU A 19 0.70 -5.14 -3.26
N THR A 20 1.89 -5.62 -3.62
CA THR A 20 2.11 -6.32 -4.89
C THR A 20 1.22 -7.56 -5.01
N TYR A 21 1.15 -8.38 -3.95
CA TYR A 21 0.26 -9.55 -3.94
C TYR A 21 -1.21 -9.16 -4.14
N VAL A 22 -1.69 -8.10 -3.48
CA VAL A 22 -3.08 -7.65 -3.63
C VAL A 22 -3.33 -7.15 -5.05
N CYS A 23 -2.40 -6.39 -5.63
CA CYS A 23 -2.51 -5.94 -7.01
C CYS A 23 -2.65 -7.10 -7.99
N GLU A 24 -1.81 -8.13 -7.86
CA GLU A 24 -1.87 -9.32 -8.71
C GLU A 24 -3.23 -10.05 -8.63
N GLN A 25 -3.86 -10.07 -7.45
CA GLN A 25 -5.20 -10.66 -7.28
C GLN A 25 -6.31 -9.83 -7.94
N GLU A 26 -6.17 -8.50 -7.92
CA GLU A 26 -7.13 -7.58 -8.54
C GLU A 26 -6.88 -7.39 -10.05
N GLY A 27 -5.83 -8.00 -10.61
CA GLY A 27 -5.48 -7.91 -12.03
C GLY A 27 -4.74 -6.62 -12.40
N CYS A 28 -4.16 -5.92 -11.43
CA CYS A 28 -3.33 -4.74 -11.66
C CYS A 28 -1.86 -5.04 -11.35
N THR A 29 -0.97 -4.17 -11.80
CA THR A 29 0.46 -4.24 -11.51
C THR A 29 0.90 -2.98 -10.78
N ILE A 30 1.84 -3.13 -9.85
CA ILE A 30 2.42 -2.01 -9.09
C ILE A 30 3.94 -2.07 -9.15
N ASP A 31 4.57 -0.94 -9.45
CA ASP A 31 6.03 -0.80 -9.39
C ASP A 31 6.52 -0.94 -7.93
N ARG A 32 7.66 -1.62 -7.75
CA ARG A 32 8.23 -1.86 -6.41
C ARG A 32 8.47 -0.54 -5.65
N ASP A 33 8.95 0.48 -6.34
CA ASP A 33 9.21 1.78 -5.72
C ASP A 33 7.92 2.55 -5.38
N ALA A 34 6.84 2.32 -6.13
CA ALA A 34 5.51 2.84 -5.82
C ALA A 34 4.95 2.17 -4.57
N ALA A 35 5.07 0.84 -4.46
CA ALA A 35 4.66 0.08 -3.28
C ALA A 35 5.44 0.50 -2.02
N LEU A 36 6.76 0.71 -2.15
CA LEU A 36 7.61 1.22 -1.05
C LEU A 36 7.25 2.65 -0.67
N LEU A 37 6.88 3.49 -1.63
CA LEU A 37 6.41 4.85 -1.34
C LEU A 37 5.10 4.83 -0.55
N ILE A 38 4.13 4.00 -0.94
CA ILE A 38 2.88 3.81 -0.19
C ILE A 38 3.19 3.36 1.24
N ALA A 39 4.06 2.36 1.40
CA ALA A 39 4.47 1.85 2.71
C ALA A 39 5.11 2.93 3.59
N GLY A 40 5.94 3.80 3.00
CA GLY A 40 6.55 4.94 3.68
C GLY A 40 5.52 5.99 4.12
N ILE A 41 4.53 6.29 3.28
CA ILE A 41 3.44 7.23 3.60
C ILE A 41 2.57 6.69 4.74
N ALA A 42 2.30 5.38 4.74
CA ALA A 42 1.46 4.72 5.72
C ALA A 42 2.14 4.43 7.07
N ASP A 43 3.45 4.70 7.21
CA ASP A 43 4.23 4.60 8.46
C ASP A 43 4.04 3.26 9.23
N GLY A 44 3.94 2.15 8.49
CA GLY A 44 3.79 0.81 9.06
C GLY A 44 2.34 0.36 9.28
N ALA A 45 1.34 1.14 8.86
CA ALA A 45 -0.07 0.79 8.93
C ALA A 45 -0.56 0.14 7.62
N MET A 46 -0.80 -1.18 7.65
CA MET A 46 -1.29 -1.92 6.47
C MET A 46 -2.65 -1.41 5.97
N ARG A 47 -3.53 -0.96 6.88
CA ARG A 47 -4.84 -0.45 6.49
C ARG A 47 -4.72 0.81 5.65
N ASP A 48 -3.96 1.79 6.12
CA ASP A 48 -3.72 3.03 5.38
C ASP A 48 -3.02 2.75 4.04
N SER A 49 -2.10 1.79 4.02
CA SER A 49 -1.43 1.34 2.78
C SER A 49 -2.43 0.79 1.75
N LEU A 50 -3.36 -0.07 2.19
CA LEU A 50 -4.39 -0.65 1.32
C LEU A 50 -5.43 0.39 0.89
N SER A 51 -5.80 1.33 1.77
CA SER A 51 -6.69 2.43 1.41
C SER A 51 -6.08 3.33 0.34
N LEU A 52 -4.79 3.66 0.46
CA LEU A 52 -4.09 4.46 -0.55
C LEU A 52 -3.96 3.69 -1.87
N LEU A 53 -3.68 2.39 -1.80
CA LEU A 53 -3.62 1.52 -2.97
C LEU A 53 -4.95 1.54 -3.75
N ASP A 54 -6.07 1.36 -3.05
CA ASP A 54 -7.42 1.37 -3.64
C ASP A 54 -7.73 2.69 -4.37
N GLN A 55 -7.36 3.82 -3.78
CA GLN A 55 -7.50 5.14 -4.41
C GLN A 55 -6.69 5.27 -5.70
N VAL A 56 -5.47 4.71 -5.73
CA VAL A 56 -4.59 4.76 -6.91
C VAL A 56 -5.03 3.76 -7.99
N MET A 57 -5.52 2.57 -7.60
CA MET A 57 -6.07 1.57 -8.52
C MET A 57 -7.25 2.13 -9.34
N GLY A 58 -8.05 3.04 -8.76
CA GLY A 58 -9.11 3.74 -9.48
C GLY A 58 -8.64 4.64 -10.65
N GLN A 59 -7.34 4.90 -10.79
CA GLN A 59 -6.76 5.73 -11.86
C GLN A 59 -6.23 4.90 -13.05
N GLY A 60 -6.03 3.58 -12.90
CA GLY A 60 -5.54 2.71 -13.99
C GLY A 60 -5.00 1.34 -13.52
N GLU A 61 -4.72 0.47 -14.50
CA GLU A 61 -4.27 -0.92 -14.27
C GLU A 61 -2.78 -1.05 -13.87
N HIS A 62 -1.97 -0.02 -14.16
CA HIS A 62 -0.54 0.00 -13.82
C HIS A 62 -0.23 1.17 -12.88
N ILE A 63 0.17 0.82 -11.67
CA ILE A 63 0.46 1.77 -10.59
C ILE A 63 1.93 2.15 -10.59
N THR A 64 2.20 3.41 -10.90
CA THR A 64 3.54 4.00 -10.92
C THR A 64 3.77 4.94 -9.73
N GLN A 65 5.04 5.25 -9.45
CA GLN A 65 5.40 6.18 -8.37
C GLN A 65 4.73 7.55 -8.52
N GLU A 66 4.62 8.03 -9.76
CA GLU A 66 4.05 9.34 -10.05
C GLU A 66 2.57 9.40 -9.70
N GLN A 67 1.81 8.34 -10.00
CA GLN A 67 0.40 8.25 -9.63
C GLN A 67 0.21 8.24 -8.12
N VAL A 68 1.05 7.48 -7.39
CA VAL A 68 1.03 7.47 -5.92
C VAL A 68 1.32 8.86 -5.36
N ARG A 69 2.34 9.56 -5.87
CA ARG A 69 2.67 10.93 -5.45
C ARG A 69 1.54 11.91 -5.70
N ARG A 70 0.83 11.76 -6.82
CA ARG A 70 -0.30 12.62 -7.17
C ARG A 70 -1.50 12.42 -6.25
N THR A 71 -1.75 11.19 -5.82
CA THR A 71 -2.88 10.86 -4.91
C THR A 71 -2.56 11.18 -3.45
N ALA A 72 -1.30 11.05 -3.03
CA ALA A 72 -0.87 11.35 -1.67
C ALA A 72 -0.61 12.84 -1.41
N GLY A 73 -0.71 13.69 -2.43
CA GLY A 73 -0.45 15.14 -2.40
C GLY A 73 -1.72 15.99 -2.34
#